data_AF-A0A1B8A5E3-F1
#
_entry.id   AF-A0A1B8A5E3-F1
#
_cell.length_a   1.000
_cell.length_b   1.000
_cell.length_c   1.000
_cell.angle_alpha   90.00
_cell.angle_beta   90.00
_cell.angle_gamma   90.00
#
_symmetry.space_group_name_H-M   'P 1'
#
loop_
_entity.id
_entity.type
_entity.pdbx_description
1 polymer ?
#
loop_
_entity_poly.entity_id
_entity_poly.type
_entity_poly.pdbx_seq_one_letter_code
_entity_poly.pdbx_strand_id
1 'polypeptide(L)'
;MPQSSDEARILLALRALQNNPKLSLRRTADIYKVNYWKLRRRHNGIQSRCDWIPKSRKLSHLEEQIIVQFILDLDSRGFPSRLRFVEEMANSLLADRDASPVGKRWAHNFIKRQPELKTRLFRRYDYQRAKCEDPTIIRGWFRLVQNTIAKYGIRSDDIWNFDETPYSGGFNRPSERISPSTVWLLTYSASPPCLRKQSESSQAQNDRLDGIEVGCLPKW
;
A
#
# COMPACT_ATOMS: atom_id res chain seq x y z
N MET A 1 0.28 0.49 25.94
CA MET A 1 0.96 1.50 26.79
C MET A 1 0.02 2.69 27.01
N PRO A 2 -0.31 3.07 28.26
CA PRO A 2 -1.38 4.03 28.56
C PRO A 2 -0.84 5.47 28.56
N GLN A 3 -0.53 6.02 27.39
CA GLN A 3 -0.04 7.41 27.26
C GLN A 3 -1.17 8.43 27.05
N SER A 4 -2.39 7.98 26.73
CA SER A 4 -3.53 8.86 26.45
C SER A 4 -4.07 9.60 27.69
N SER A 5 -3.92 9.03 28.90
CA SER A 5 -4.51 9.60 30.12
C SER A 5 -3.77 10.84 30.65
N ASP A 6 -2.48 11.03 30.35
CA ASP A 6 -1.67 12.09 30.96
C ASP A 6 -1.87 13.45 30.27
N GLU A 7 -1.83 13.49 28.93
CA GLU A 7 -2.04 14.73 28.16
C GLU A 7 -3.49 15.22 28.28
N ALA A 8 -4.47 14.32 28.38
CA ALA A 8 -5.86 14.70 28.64
C ALA A 8 -6.03 15.45 29.97
N ARG A 9 -5.36 14.99 31.04
CA ARG A 9 -5.36 15.67 32.35
C ARG A 9 -4.67 17.03 32.29
N ILE A 10 -3.59 17.14 31.51
CA ILE A 10 -2.91 18.42 31.25
C ILE A 10 -3.87 19.42 30.58
N LEU A 11 -4.60 19.00 29.54
CA LEU A 11 -5.54 19.87 28.83
C LEU A 11 -6.68 20.34 29.75
N LEU A 12 -7.21 19.45 30.60
CA LEU A 12 -8.19 19.81 31.63
C LEU A 12 -7.62 20.83 32.63
N ALA A 13 -6.38 20.62 33.10
CA ALA A 13 -5.72 21.54 34.01
C ALA A 13 -5.49 22.93 33.38
N LEU A 14 -5.13 23.00 32.10
CA LEU A 14 -5.00 24.28 31.37
C LEU A 14 -6.35 25.00 31.24
N ARG A 15 -7.41 24.26 30.94
CA ARG A 15 -8.78 24.81 30.87
C ARG A 15 -9.23 25.35 32.23
N ALA A 16 -8.88 24.67 33.32
CA ALA A 16 -9.17 25.11 34.69
C ALA A 16 -8.43 26.41 35.07
N LEU A 17 -7.19 26.59 34.59
CA LEU A 17 -6.43 27.84 34.75
C LEU A 17 -7.05 29.00 33.97
N GLN A 18 -7.54 28.74 32.76
CA GLN A 18 -8.26 29.76 31.97
C GLN A 18 -9.57 30.18 32.64
N ASN A 19 -10.31 29.24 33.21
CA ASN A 19 -11.59 29.51 33.87
C ASN A 19 -11.44 30.18 35.24
N ASN A 20 -10.29 30.04 35.91
CA ASN A 20 -10.07 30.57 37.27
C ASN A 20 -8.73 31.30 37.38
N PRO A 21 -8.71 32.65 37.23
CA PRO A 21 -7.47 33.43 37.30
C PRO A 21 -6.81 33.44 38.68
N LYS A 22 -7.51 32.98 39.73
CA LYS A 22 -6.97 32.86 41.10
C LYS A 22 -6.20 31.56 41.35
N LEU A 23 -6.30 30.56 40.46
CA LEU A 23 -5.59 29.29 40.63
C LEU A 23 -4.14 29.42 40.19
N SER A 24 -3.20 29.02 41.07
CA SER A 24 -1.80 28.95 40.72
C SER A 24 -1.49 27.65 39.98
N LEU A 25 -0.53 27.72 39.04
CA LEU A 25 -0.04 26.56 38.27
C LEU A 25 0.34 25.37 39.15
N ARG A 26 0.91 25.64 40.33
CA ARG A 26 1.33 24.62 41.30
C ARG A 26 0.14 23.91 41.92
N ARG A 27 -0.86 24.67 42.37
CA ARG A 27 -2.10 24.14 42.94
C ARG A 27 -2.89 23.34 41.92
N THR A 28 -2.93 23.79 40.66
CA THR A 28 -3.62 23.07 39.59
C THR A 28 -2.93 21.74 39.27
N ALA A 29 -1.59 21.70 39.30
CA ALA A 29 -0.84 20.47 39.12
C ALA A 29 -1.19 19.42 40.20
N ASP A 30 -1.33 19.85 41.46
CA ASP A 30 -1.70 18.98 42.57
C ASP A 30 -3.14 18.45 42.45
N ILE A 31 -4.11 19.32 42.12
CA ILE A 31 -5.53 18.95 41.95
C ILE A 31 -5.70 17.89 40.86
N TYR A 32 -5.08 18.12 39.69
CA TYR A 32 -5.21 17.24 38.53
C TYR A 32 -4.19 16.10 38.52
N LYS A 33 -3.38 15.97 39.59
CA LYS A 33 -2.33 14.95 39.76
C LYS A 33 -1.38 14.87 38.56
N VAL A 34 -0.92 16.01 38.08
CA VAL A 34 -0.03 16.15 36.93
C VAL A 34 1.31 16.68 37.38
N ASN A 35 2.41 16.26 36.75
CA ASN A 35 3.72 16.83 37.04
C ASN A 35 3.73 18.34 36.72
N TYR A 36 4.06 19.17 37.72
CA TYR A 36 4.15 20.62 37.61
C TYR A 36 4.99 21.10 36.41
N TRP A 37 6.15 20.47 36.15
CA TRP A 37 7.02 20.85 35.04
C TRP A 37 6.45 20.49 33.67
N LYS A 38 5.63 19.43 33.57
CA LYS A 38 4.88 19.14 32.34
C LYS A 38 3.80 20.21 32.11
N LEU A 39 3.03 20.55 33.14
CA LEU A 39 1.97 21.56 33.05
C LEU A 39 2.54 22.95 32.71
N ARG A 40 3.63 23.37 33.37
CA ARG A 40 4.30 24.65 33.10
C ARG A 40 4.80 24.76 31.65
N ARG A 41 5.39 23.69 31.11
CA ARG A 41 5.83 23.67 29.70
C ARG A 41 4.65 23.87 28.75
N ARG A 42 3.52 23.20 29.02
CA ARG A 42 2.31 23.29 28.18
C ARG A 42 1.62 24.64 28.30
N HIS A 43 1.59 25.20 29.51
CA HIS A 43 1.11 26.57 29.75
C HIS A 43 1.96 27.60 28.98
N ASN A 44 3.26 27.38 28.87
CA ASN A 44 4.17 28.21 28.08
C ASN A 44 4.13 27.91 26.56
N GLY A 45 3.15 27.13 26.09
CA GLY A 45 2.96 26.84 24.66
C GLY A 45 3.86 25.73 24.09
N ILE A 46 4.66 25.04 24.92
CA ILE A 46 5.50 23.94 24.45
C ILE A 46 4.61 22.71 24.24
N GLN A 47 4.49 22.31 22.97
CA GLN A 47 3.74 21.13 22.55
C GLN A 47 4.34 19.82 23.06
N SER A 48 3.53 18.76 23.08
CA SER A 48 4.04 17.43 23.38
C SER A 48 4.96 16.94 22.27
N ARG A 49 5.85 16.00 22.60
CA ARG A 49 6.71 15.38 21.60
C ARG A 49 5.90 14.57 20.58
N CYS A 50 4.74 14.06 20.98
CA CYS A 50 3.83 13.32 20.10
C CYS A 50 3.12 14.26 19.11
N ASP A 51 2.78 15.47 19.55
CA ASP A 51 2.12 16.48 18.72
C ASP A 51 3.12 17.35 17.95
N TRP A 52 4.41 17.23 18.26
CA TRP A 52 5.46 18.01 17.64
C TRP A 52 5.56 17.71 16.14
N ILE A 53 5.33 18.73 15.32
CA ILE A 53 5.50 18.64 13.88
C ILE A 53 7.00 18.70 13.56
N PRO A 54 7.59 17.66 12.97
CA PRO A 54 9.02 17.67 12.64
C PRO A 54 9.29 18.74 11.58
N LYS A 55 10.40 19.47 11.69
CA LYS A 55 10.84 20.49 10.71
C LYS A 55 11.01 19.95 9.28
N SER A 56 11.08 18.62 9.12
CA SER A 56 11.12 17.95 7.83
C SER A 56 9.75 17.85 7.13
N ARG A 57 8.63 18.13 7.83
CA ARG A 57 7.34 18.39 7.20
C ARG A 57 7.39 19.78 6.57
N LYS A 58 7.69 19.79 5.28
CA LYS A 58 7.70 20.99 4.42
C LYS A 58 6.30 21.51 4.09
N LEU A 59 5.30 20.64 4.13
CA LEU A 59 3.90 20.97 3.82
C LEU A 59 3.03 20.98 5.08
N SER A 60 1.98 21.80 5.03
CA SER A 60 0.89 21.84 6.00
C SER A 60 0.07 20.55 5.95
N HIS A 61 -0.63 20.25 7.04
CA HIS A 61 -1.52 19.10 7.12
C HIS A 61 -2.61 19.13 6.02
N LEU A 62 -3.15 20.32 5.72
CA LEU A 62 -4.16 20.52 4.69
C LEU A 62 -3.61 20.20 3.30
N GLU A 63 -2.39 20.66 3.00
CA GLU A 63 -1.75 20.37 1.72
C GLU A 63 -1.42 18.89 1.56
N GLU A 64 -0.92 18.26 2.62
CA GLU A 64 -0.72 16.81 2.63
C GLU A 64 -2.03 16.07 2.36
N GLN A 65 -3.16 16.51 2.91
CA GLN A 65 -4.48 15.90 2.66
C GLN A 65 -4.95 16.06 1.22
N ILE A 66 -4.78 17.24 0.62
CA ILE A 66 -5.13 17.47 -0.80
C ILE A 66 -4.33 16.52 -1.70
N ILE A 67 -3.03 16.38 -1.45
CA ILE A 67 -2.17 15.46 -2.19
C ILE A 67 -2.67 14.01 -2.06
N VAL A 68 -3.06 13.58 -0.85
CA VAL A 68 -3.62 12.23 -0.65
C VAL A 68 -4.91 12.05 -1.43
N GLN A 69 -5.86 12.97 -1.33
CA GLN A 69 -7.13 12.88 -2.06
C GLN A 69 -6.90 12.82 -3.58
N PHE A 70 -5.98 13.62 -4.10
CA PHE A 70 -5.64 13.60 -5.51
C PHE A 70 -5.05 12.27 -5.97
N ILE A 71 -4.18 11.65 -5.15
CA ILE A 71 -3.65 10.32 -5.44
C ILE A 71 -4.77 9.26 -5.46
N LEU A 72 -5.71 9.34 -4.53
CA LEU A 72 -6.86 8.42 -4.47
C LEU A 72 -7.79 8.58 -5.68
N ASP A 73 -8.06 9.81 -6.10
CA ASP A 73 -8.83 10.10 -7.32
C ASP A 73 -8.15 9.55 -8.58
N LEU A 74 -6.83 9.73 -8.71
CA LEU A 74 -6.06 9.16 -9.82
C LEU A 74 -6.11 7.63 -9.86
N ASP A 75 -5.99 6.97 -8.71
CA ASP A 75 -6.07 5.51 -8.63
C ASP A 75 -7.48 5.01 -8.96
N SER A 76 -8.54 5.72 -8.55
CA SER A 76 -9.92 5.39 -8.90
C SER A 76 -10.18 5.41 -10.41
N ARG A 77 -9.44 6.23 -11.16
CA ARG A 77 -9.47 6.31 -12.62
C ARG A 77 -8.56 5.28 -13.31
N GLY A 78 -7.88 4.43 -12.53
CA GLY A 78 -6.94 3.42 -13.05
C GLY A 78 -5.55 3.96 -13.39
N PHE A 79 -5.19 5.17 -12.93
CA PHE A 79 -3.89 5.78 -13.15
C PHE A 79 -3.07 5.86 -11.87
N PRO A 80 -2.44 4.75 -11.45
CA PRO A 80 -1.61 4.72 -10.25
C PRO A 80 -0.42 5.67 -10.41
N SER A 81 -0.25 6.55 -9.42
CA SER A 81 0.73 7.64 -9.45
C SER A 81 2.14 7.16 -9.12
N ARG A 82 3.15 7.85 -9.66
CA ARG A 82 4.56 7.55 -9.36
C ARG A 82 5.05 8.41 -8.19
N LEU A 83 6.05 7.91 -7.47
CA LEU A 83 6.76 8.67 -6.42
C LEU A 83 7.23 10.05 -6.89
N ARG A 84 7.82 10.11 -8.08
CA ARG A 84 8.30 11.36 -8.70
C ARG A 84 7.16 12.37 -8.94
N PHE A 85 5.97 11.89 -9.31
CA PHE A 85 4.83 12.77 -9.55
C PHE A 85 4.33 13.43 -8.25
N VAL A 86 4.36 12.70 -7.14
CA VAL A 86 4.03 13.25 -5.81
C VAL A 86 5.07 14.29 -5.38
N GLU A 87 6.35 14.06 -5.70
CA GLU A 87 7.41 15.05 -5.48
C GLU A 87 7.20 16.32 -6.31
N GLU A 88 6.86 16.17 -7.60
CA GLU A 88 6.57 17.30 -8.50
C GLU A 88 5.37 18.12 -8.00
N MET A 89 4.28 17.47 -7.60
CA MET A 89 3.09 18.16 -7.06
C MET A 89 3.40 18.90 -5.75
N ALA A 90 4.21 18.29 -4.86
CA ALA A 90 4.66 18.96 -3.64
C ALA A 90 5.57 20.16 -3.94
N ASN A 91 6.44 20.04 -4.95
CA ASN A 91 7.32 21.13 -5.37
C ASN A 91 6.54 22.27 -6.03
N SER A 92 5.48 21.98 -6.79
CA SER A 92 4.59 23.03 -7.33
C SER A 92 3.97 23.86 -6.21
N LEU A 93 3.42 23.22 -5.17
CA LEU A 93 2.85 23.93 -4.02
C LEU A 93 3.89 24.76 -3.24
N LEU A 94 5.14 24.29 -3.20
CA LEU A 94 6.23 25.04 -2.56
C LEU A 94 6.73 26.20 -3.43
N ALA A 95 6.74 26.03 -4.77
CA ALA A 95 7.10 27.08 -5.71
C ALA A 95 6.12 28.25 -5.62
N ASP A 96 4.82 27.98 -5.48
CA ASP A 96 3.79 29.00 -5.27
C ASP A 96 3.99 29.82 -3.97
N ARG A 97 4.82 29.31 -3.04
CA ARG A 97 5.15 29.93 -1.76
C ARG A 97 6.58 30.48 -1.70
N ASP A 98 7.29 30.50 -2.83
CA ASP A 98 8.72 30.84 -2.91
C ASP A 98 9.60 30.03 -1.92
N ALA A 99 9.21 28.79 -1.65
CA ALA A 99 9.89 27.92 -0.70
C ALA A 99 10.86 26.95 -1.39
N SER A 100 11.93 26.56 -0.68
CA SER A 100 12.89 25.60 -1.21
C SER A 100 12.25 24.22 -1.45
N PRO A 101 12.66 23.52 -2.53
CA PRO A 101 12.06 22.25 -2.93
C PRO A 101 12.21 21.16 -1.87
N VAL A 102 11.38 20.11 -2.00
CA VAL A 102 11.44 18.95 -1.11
C VAL A 102 12.73 18.15 -1.33
N GLY A 103 13.20 17.50 -0.27
CA GLY A 103 14.38 16.63 -0.37
C GLY A 103 14.07 15.29 -1.05
N LYS A 104 15.09 14.64 -1.63
CA LYS A 104 14.98 13.36 -2.35
C LYS A 104 14.23 12.22 -1.63
N ARG A 105 14.29 12.17 -0.29
CA ARG A 105 13.60 11.14 0.53
C ARG A 105 12.21 11.57 1.00
N TRP A 106 11.78 12.78 0.66
CA TRP A 106 10.53 13.34 1.17
C TRP A 106 9.32 12.53 0.70
N ALA A 107 9.21 12.22 -0.60
CA ALA A 107 8.07 11.47 -1.14
C ALA A 107 7.94 10.06 -0.53
N HIS A 108 9.05 9.36 -0.36
CA HIS A 108 9.07 8.05 0.29
C HIS A 108 8.64 8.14 1.78
N ASN A 109 9.17 9.13 2.50
CA ASN A 109 8.78 9.36 3.91
C ASN A 109 7.33 9.81 4.03
N PHE A 110 6.82 10.59 3.09
CA PHE A 110 5.42 11.02 3.03
C PHE A 110 4.49 9.81 2.95
N ILE A 111 4.72 8.88 2.01
CA ILE A 111 3.90 7.66 1.89
C ILE A 111 4.01 6.80 3.14
N LYS A 112 5.22 6.64 3.71
CA LYS A 112 5.40 5.86 4.94
C LYS A 112 4.61 6.43 6.13
N ARG A 113 4.33 7.74 6.15
CA ARG A 113 3.52 8.38 7.20
C ARG A 113 2.02 8.20 7.00
N GLN A 114 1.56 7.97 5.76
CA GLN A 114 0.14 7.91 5.43
C GLN A 114 -0.32 6.45 5.36
N PRO A 115 -1.10 5.94 6.33
CA PRO A 115 -1.56 4.54 6.33
C PRO A 115 -2.54 4.24 5.18
N GLU A 116 -3.13 5.28 4.59
CA GLU A 116 -4.05 5.19 3.45
C GLU A 116 -3.32 4.86 2.14
N LEU A 117 -2.02 5.16 2.03
CA LEU A 117 -1.25 4.98 0.82
C LEU A 117 -0.22 3.86 1.00
N LYS A 118 -0.08 3.01 -0.02
CA LYS A 118 0.97 1.99 -0.08
C LYS A 118 1.65 2.02 -1.44
N THR A 119 2.96 1.79 -1.45
CA THR A 119 3.68 1.53 -2.69
C THR A 119 3.42 0.09 -3.15
N ARG A 120 3.21 -0.08 -4.45
CA ARG A 120 3.05 -1.35 -5.14
C ARG A 120 4.01 -1.41 -6.31
N LEU A 121 4.65 -2.56 -6.49
CA LEU A 121 5.41 -2.85 -7.69
C LEU A 121 4.45 -3.23 -8.82
N PHE A 122 4.42 -2.41 -9.86
CA PHE A 122 3.73 -2.72 -11.10
C PHE A 122 4.68 -3.44 -12.05
N ARG A 123 4.25 -4.62 -12.50
CA ARG A 123 4.86 -5.26 -13.66
C ARG A 123 4.39 -4.52 -14.90
N ARG A 124 5.31 -4.26 -15.82
CA ARG A 124 4.97 -3.65 -17.11
C ARG A 124 4.10 -4.66 -17.85
N TYR A 125 2.89 -4.26 -18.19
CA TYR A 125 2.03 -5.06 -19.06
C TYR A 125 2.60 -4.99 -20.48
N ASP A 126 2.57 -6.11 -21.21
CA ASP A 126 3.02 -6.10 -22.59
C ASP A 126 1.99 -5.33 -23.43
N TYR A 127 2.45 -4.24 -24.03
CA TYR A 127 1.61 -3.34 -24.79
C TYR A 127 1.08 -3.98 -26.08
N GLN A 128 1.86 -4.87 -26.70
CA GLN A 128 1.40 -5.61 -27.88
C GLN A 128 0.23 -6.52 -27.50
N ARG A 129 0.35 -7.19 -26.35
CA ARG A 129 -0.72 -8.02 -25.80
C ARG A 129 -1.98 -7.19 -25.53
N ALA A 130 -1.85 -6.02 -24.91
CA ALA A 130 -2.99 -5.13 -24.63
C ALA A 130 -3.75 -4.69 -25.90
N LYS A 131 -3.04 -4.51 -27.02
CA LYS A 131 -3.66 -4.14 -28.31
C LYS A 131 -4.47 -5.27 -28.93
N CYS A 132 -4.06 -6.52 -28.69
CA CYS A 132 -4.68 -7.70 -29.27
C CYS A 132 -5.82 -8.27 -28.40
N GLU A 133 -6.03 -7.72 -27.20
CA GLU A 133 -7.05 -8.19 -26.26
C GLU A 133 -8.39 -7.47 -26.48
N ASP A 134 -9.32 -8.14 -27.17
CA ASP A 134 -10.71 -7.69 -27.26
C ASP A 134 -11.53 -8.25 -26.08
N PRO A 135 -12.10 -7.39 -25.21
CA PRO A 135 -12.90 -7.82 -24.07
C PRO A 135 -14.08 -8.72 -24.44
N THR A 136 -14.67 -8.54 -25.61
CA THR A 136 -15.82 -9.34 -26.06
C THR A 136 -15.40 -10.76 -26.43
N ILE A 137 -14.30 -10.90 -27.16
CA ILE A 137 -13.72 -12.20 -27.54
C ILE A 137 -13.26 -12.95 -26.29
N ILE A 138 -12.55 -12.27 -25.38
CA ILE A 138 -12.06 -12.86 -24.13
C ILE A 138 -13.23 -13.38 -23.28
N ARG A 139 -14.26 -12.55 -23.07
CA ARG A 139 -15.46 -12.97 -22.31
C ARG A 139 -16.19 -14.12 -22.98
N GLY A 140 -16.32 -14.08 -24.31
CA GLY A 140 -16.92 -15.16 -25.09
C GLY A 140 -16.18 -16.49 -24.90
N TRP A 141 -14.85 -16.45 -24.99
CA TRP A 141 -14.00 -17.62 -24.78
C TRP A 141 -14.14 -18.18 -23.36
N PHE A 142 -14.05 -17.34 -22.31
CA PHE A 142 -14.21 -17.81 -20.93
C PHE A 142 -15.60 -18.42 -20.68
N ARG A 143 -16.65 -17.85 -21.26
CA ARG A 143 -18.02 -18.40 -21.17
C ARG A 143 -18.10 -19.76 -21.84
N LEU A 144 -17.46 -19.94 -23.01
CA LEU A 144 -17.40 -21.23 -23.68
C LEU A 144 -16.66 -22.27 -22.83
N VAL A 145 -15.50 -21.92 -22.28
CA VAL A 145 -14.72 -22.81 -21.40
C VAL A 145 -15.55 -23.24 -20.19
N GLN A 146 -16.21 -22.30 -19.51
CA GLN A 146 -17.09 -22.61 -18.37
C GLN A 146 -18.24 -23.54 -18.75
N ASN A 147 -18.91 -23.28 -19.89
CA ASN A 147 -19.97 -24.15 -20.39
C ASN A 147 -19.46 -25.56 -20.71
N THR A 148 -18.23 -25.68 -21.20
CA THR A 148 -17.61 -26.95 -21.58
C THR A 148 -17.25 -27.76 -20.34
N ILE A 149 -16.67 -27.11 -19.33
CA ILE A 149 -16.39 -27.70 -18.02
C ILE A 149 -17.69 -28.21 -17.38
N ALA A 150 -18.74 -27.39 -17.39
CA ALA A 150 -20.04 -27.78 -16.84
C ALA A 150 -20.69 -28.94 -17.60
N LYS A 151 -20.60 -28.94 -18.94
CA LYS A 151 -21.17 -29.98 -19.80
C LYS A 151 -20.53 -31.35 -19.57
N TYR A 152 -19.20 -31.39 -19.38
CA TYR A 152 -18.46 -32.65 -19.21
C TYR A 152 -18.13 -32.96 -17.75
N GLY A 153 -18.58 -32.14 -16.79
CA GLY A 153 -18.36 -32.36 -15.37
C GLY A 153 -16.88 -32.37 -14.97
N ILE A 154 -16.03 -31.61 -15.66
CA ILE A 154 -14.58 -31.61 -15.44
C ILE A 154 -14.30 -31.02 -14.05
N ARG A 155 -13.57 -31.77 -13.21
CA ARG A 155 -13.20 -31.31 -11.87
C ARG A 155 -12.09 -30.28 -11.97
N SER A 156 -12.07 -29.30 -11.06
CA SER A 156 -11.01 -28.27 -11.03
C SER A 156 -9.61 -28.87 -10.91
N ASP A 157 -9.50 -30.03 -10.25
CA ASP A 157 -8.23 -30.71 -10.00
C ASP A 157 -7.66 -31.38 -11.26
N ASP A 158 -8.49 -31.58 -12.29
CA ASP A 158 -8.10 -32.20 -13.56
C ASP A 158 -7.73 -31.13 -14.62
N ILE A 159 -7.76 -29.85 -14.25
CA ILE A 159 -7.38 -28.73 -15.12
C ILE A 159 -5.90 -28.41 -14.90
N TRP A 160 -5.08 -28.79 -15.87
CA TRP A 160 -3.64 -28.52 -15.86
C TRP A 160 -3.30 -27.39 -16.83
N ASN A 161 -2.55 -26.39 -16.35
CA ASN A 161 -1.99 -25.37 -17.24
C ASN A 161 -0.73 -25.94 -17.90
N PHE A 162 -0.65 -25.85 -19.23
CA PHE A 162 0.56 -26.19 -19.97
C PHE A 162 1.18 -24.90 -20.49
N ASP A 163 2.07 -24.29 -19.71
CA ASP A 163 2.87 -23.15 -20.13
C ASP A 163 4.34 -23.54 -20.26
N GLU A 164 4.82 -23.67 -21.50
CA GLU A 164 6.26 -23.63 -21.73
C GLU A 164 6.77 -22.26 -21.25
N THR A 165 7.65 -22.28 -20.24
CA THR A 165 8.33 -21.09 -19.77
C THR A 165 9.63 -20.94 -20.57
N PRO A 166 9.69 -20.10 -21.62
CA PRO A 166 10.96 -19.82 -22.27
C PRO A 166 11.85 -19.12 -21.25
N TYR A 167 12.98 -19.76 -20.91
CA TYR A 167 14.00 -19.18 -20.05
C TYR A 167 14.54 -17.90 -20.71
N SER A 168 13.97 -16.77 -20.31
CA SER A 168 14.26 -15.47 -20.89
C SER A 168 15.08 -14.67 -19.88
N GLY A 169 16.39 -14.63 -20.07
CA GLY A 169 17.37 -13.87 -19.27
C GLY A 169 17.22 -12.36 -19.44
N GLY A 170 16.06 -11.81 -19.09
CA GLY A 170 15.74 -10.39 -19.20
C GLY A 170 14.88 -9.93 -18.03
N PHE A 171 15.52 -9.60 -16.91
CA PHE A 171 14.84 -9.00 -15.77
C PHE A 171 14.39 -7.57 -16.11
N ASN A 172 13.14 -7.42 -16.56
CA ASN A 172 12.48 -6.11 -16.59
C ASN A 172 12.26 -5.64 -15.16
N ARG A 173 12.88 -4.51 -14.79
CA ARG A 173 12.73 -3.93 -13.45
C ARG A 173 11.27 -3.47 -13.24
N PRO A 174 10.57 -4.00 -12.23
CA PRO A 174 9.22 -3.53 -11.93
C PRO A 174 9.26 -2.05 -11.50
N SER A 175 8.24 -1.30 -11.89
CA SER A 175 8.12 0.12 -11.52
C SER A 175 7.33 0.26 -10.23
N GLU A 176 7.83 1.01 -9.26
CA GLU A 176 7.06 1.37 -8.08
C GLU A 176 5.99 2.42 -8.44
N ARG A 177 4.75 2.16 -8.02
CA ARG A 177 3.66 3.12 -8.04
C ARG A 177 2.94 3.15 -6.70
N ILE A 178 2.10 4.15 -6.49
CA ILE A 178 1.38 4.39 -5.26
C ILE A 178 -0.09 4.04 -5.50
N SER A 179 -0.67 3.30 -4.56
CA SER A 179 -2.08 2.89 -4.59
C SER A 179 -2.69 2.95 -3.17
N PRO A 180 -4.02 3.02 -3.04
CA PRO A 180 -4.71 2.92 -1.77
C PRO A 180 -4.38 1.61 -1.05
N SER A 181 -4.32 1.66 0.27
CA SER A 181 -4.03 0.50 1.12
C SER A 181 -5.07 -0.62 1.00
N THR A 182 -6.31 -0.28 0.62
CA THR A 182 -7.42 -1.22 0.38
C THR A 182 -7.18 -2.13 -0.83
N VAL A 183 -6.61 -1.60 -1.92
CA VAL A 183 -6.29 -2.38 -3.14
C VAL A 183 -5.22 -3.44 -2.85
N TRP A 184 -4.36 -3.18 -1.86
CA TRP A 184 -3.31 -4.10 -1.42
C TRP A 184 -3.86 -5.42 -0.84
N LEU A 185 -5.03 -5.39 -0.18
CA LEU A 185 -5.66 -6.59 0.41
C LEU A 185 -6.30 -7.48 -0.66
N LEU A 186 -6.83 -6.88 -1.73
CA LEU A 186 -7.45 -7.62 -2.85
C LEU A 186 -6.41 -8.32 -3.72
N THR A 187 -5.21 -7.76 -3.88
CA THR A 187 -4.16 -8.42 -4.68
C THR A 187 -3.42 -9.52 -3.91
N TYR A 188 -3.44 -9.46 -2.57
CA TYR A 188 -2.86 -10.51 -1.72
C TYR A 188 -3.80 -11.71 -1.54
N SER A 189 -5.12 -11.51 -1.70
CA SER A 189 -6.13 -12.59 -1.69
C SER A 189 -6.43 -13.17 -3.08
N ALA A 190 -6.17 -12.43 -4.16
CA ALA A 190 -6.30 -12.89 -5.54
C ALA A 190 -4.96 -13.31 -6.20
N SER A 191 -3.88 -13.44 -5.43
CA SER A 191 -2.75 -14.26 -5.86
C SER A 191 -3.06 -15.70 -5.44
N PRO A 192 -3.14 -16.68 -6.36
CA PRO A 192 -3.16 -18.07 -5.97
C PRO A 192 -1.97 -18.29 -5.03
N PRO A 193 -2.11 -19.03 -3.92
CA PRO A 193 -0.95 -19.40 -3.15
C PRO A 193 -0.07 -20.21 -4.09
N CYS A 194 0.99 -19.59 -4.61
CA CYS A 194 2.11 -20.32 -5.19
C CYS A 194 2.61 -21.21 -4.06
N LEU A 195 2.18 -22.47 -4.08
CA LEU A 195 2.66 -23.53 -3.23
C LEU A 195 4.18 -23.57 -3.41
N ARG A 196 4.86 -22.92 -2.47
CA ARG A 196 6.27 -23.10 -2.19
C ARG A 196 6.42 -24.57 -1.78
N LYS A 197 6.63 -25.46 -2.75
CA LYS A 197 7.06 -26.83 -2.46
C LYS A 197 8.43 -26.70 -1.78
N GLN A 198 8.46 -27.04 -0.50
CA GLN A 198 9.70 -27.31 0.21
C GLN A 198 10.37 -28.49 -0.50
N SER A 199 11.65 -28.30 -0.76
CA SER A 199 12.58 -29.33 -1.16
C SER A 199 12.67 -30.39 -0.06
N GLU A 200 12.21 -31.60 -0.34
CA GLU A 200 12.72 -32.80 0.33
C GLU A 200 13.07 -33.83 -0.73
N SER A 201 14.38 -33.95 -0.97
CA SER A 201 14.99 -35.12 -1.54
C SER A 201 14.84 -36.29 -0.56
N SER A 202 14.28 -37.41 -0.99
CA SER A 202 15.00 -38.70 -1.02
C SER A 202 14.08 -39.87 -1.35
N GLN A 203 14.72 -40.85 -2.00
CA GLN A 203 14.40 -42.27 -2.10
C GLN A 203 13.58 -42.75 -3.31
N ALA A 204 14.34 -43.46 -4.14
CA ALA A 204 13.98 -44.30 -5.25
C ALA A 204 12.95 -45.38 -4.89
N GLN A 205 12.12 -45.74 -5.86
CA GLN A 205 11.99 -47.14 -6.28
C GLN A 205 11.48 -47.20 -7.73
N ASN A 206 12.25 -47.93 -8.54
CA ASN A 206 11.84 -48.45 -9.85
C ASN A 206 10.57 -49.28 -9.69
N ASP A 207 9.67 -49.20 -10.67
CA ASP A 207 9.14 -50.41 -11.32
C ASP A 207 8.56 -50.10 -12.72
N ARG A 208 8.88 -51.03 -13.62
CA ARG A 208 8.41 -51.33 -15.00
C ARG A 208 6.87 -51.31 -15.12
N LEU A 209 6.17 -51.24 -16.25
CA LEU A 209 6.42 -51.24 -17.71
C LEU A 209 5.05 -50.91 -18.39
N ASP A 210 5.09 -50.72 -19.72
CA ASP A 210 3.99 -50.78 -20.71
C ASP A 210 2.99 -49.58 -20.71
N GLY A 211 2.72 -48.88 -21.80
CA GLY A 211 2.91 -49.15 -23.22
C GLY A 211 1.63 -48.71 -23.95
N ILE A 212 1.57 -47.46 -24.45
CA ILE A 212 0.57 -47.04 -25.45
C ILE A 212 1.24 -46.05 -26.40
N GLU A 213 1.42 -46.48 -27.65
CA GLU A 213 1.80 -45.65 -28.79
C GLU A 213 0.74 -44.55 -29.02
N VAL A 214 1.18 -43.30 -29.11
CA VAL A 214 0.38 -42.20 -29.66
C VAL A 214 1.02 -41.75 -30.96
N GLY A 215 0.35 -42.10 -32.06
CA GLY A 215 0.72 -41.73 -33.40
C GLY A 215 0.72 -40.21 -33.60
N CYS A 216 1.78 -39.72 -34.21
CA CYS A 216 1.87 -38.40 -34.83
C CYS A 216 0.78 -38.23 -35.89
N LEU A 217 0.11 -37.07 -35.93
CA LEU A 217 -0.38 -36.35 -37.14
C LEU A 217 -1.09 -35.02 -36.75
N PRO A 218 -1.28 -34.05 -37.67
CA PRO A 218 -0.42 -32.87 -37.79
C PRO A 218 -1.07 -31.55 -37.34
N LYS A 219 -0.18 -30.56 -37.20
CA LYS A 219 -0.42 -29.16 -36.88
C LYS A 219 -1.32 -28.45 -37.91
N TRP A 220 -2.24 -27.63 -37.41
CA TRP A 220 -2.75 -26.42 -38.07
C TRP A 220 -2.66 -25.26 -37.07
#